data_AF-A0A3E1EJP0-F1
#
_entry.id   AF-A0A3E1EJP0-F1
#
_cell.length_a   1.000
_cell.length_b   1.000
_cell.length_c   1.000
_cell.angle_alpha   90.00
_cell.angle_beta   90.00
_cell.angle_gamma   90.00
#
_symmetry.space_group_name_H-M   'P 1'
#
loop_
_entity.id
_entity.type
_entity.pdbx_description
1 polymer ?
#
loop_
_entity_poly.entity_id
_entity_poly.type
_entity_poly.pdbx_seq_one_letter_code
_entity_poly.pdbx_strand_id
1 'polypeptide(L)'
;MRQSTLIFNREILVGECGALVLASIAAPVVSHFTVNSAVISATAVAATLVGGGLSWLAARIYDRKKQKTFNAQAIVSDIGYFSPGAVILGLGVYDPAIYLLTQHLLMRGVRVGVAVIIGQAVAFALFLLALNAYRFLLLKVRGKEL
;
A
#
# COMPACT_ATOMS: atom_id res chain seq x y z
N MET A 1 24.46 2.11 1.38
CA MET A 1 23.14 2.74 1.59
C MET A 1 22.20 2.58 0.38
N ARG A 2 22.61 2.89 -0.86
CA ARG A 2 21.76 2.71 -2.08
C ARG A 2 21.09 1.34 -2.28
N GLN A 3 21.76 0.23 -1.96
CA GLN A 3 21.18 -1.12 -2.13
C GLN A 3 20.01 -1.41 -1.18
N SER A 4 20.05 -0.90 0.06
CA SER A 4 18.97 -1.10 1.03
C SER A 4 17.70 -0.36 0.61
N THR A 5 17.83 0.87 0.11
CA THR A 5 16.72 1.67 -0.41
C THR A 5 16.11 1.07 -1.69
N LEU A 6 16.93 0.48 -2.56
CA LEU A 6 16.48 -0.22 -3.78
C LEU A 6 15.70 -1.50 -3.49
N ILE A 7 16.19 -2.34 -2.57
CA ILE A 7 15.50 -3.56 -2.13
C ILE A 7 14.16 -3.18 -1.49
N PHE A 8 14.16 -2.14 -0.67
CA PHE A 8 12.96 -1.66 0.01
C PHE A 8 11.88 -1.11 -0.95
N ASN A 9 12.24 -0.31 -1.95
CA ASN A 9 11.27 0.15 -2.96
C ASN A 9 10.71 -1.02 -3.77
N ARG A 10 11.51 -2.06 -4.02
CA ARG A 10 11.07 -3.29 -4.69
C ARG A 10 10.09 -4.08 -3.82
N GLU A 11 10.35 -4.19 -2.51
CA GLU A 11 9.43 -4.80 -1.55
C GLU A 11 8.07 -4.06 -1.53
N ILE A 12 8.09 -2.72 -1.52
CA ILE A 12 6.86 -1.91 -1.59
C ILE A 12 6.10 -2.19 -2.89
N LEU A 13 6.78 -2.18 -4.04
CA LEU A 13 6.12 -2.46 -5.33
C LEU A 13 5.47 -3.85 -5.36
N VAL A 14 6.11 -4.86 -4.76
CA VAL A 14 5.50 -6.19 -4.65
C VAL A 14 4.29 -6.17 -3.72
N GLY A 15 4.36 -5.41 -2.61
CA GLY A 15 3.21 -5.12 -1.76
C GLY A 15 2.04 -4.54 -2.56
N GLU A 16 2.27 -3.48 -3.31
CA GLU A 16 1.25 -2.80 -4.12
C GLU A 16 0.63 -3.70 -5.18
N CYS A 17 1.43 -4.55 -5.85
CA CYS A 17 0.88 -5.55 -6.76
C CYS A 17 -0.08 -6.51 -6.03
N GLY A 18 0.29 -6.96 -4.84
CA GLY A 18 -0.56 -7.79 -3.99
C GLY A 18 -1.85 -7.11 -3.56
N ALA A 19 -1.73 -5.85 -3.15
CA ALA A 19 -2.86 -5.00 -2.80
C ALA A 19 -3.82 -4.84 -3.98
N LEU A 20 -3.29 -4.62 -5.19
CA LEU A 20 -4.08 -4.41 -6.41
C LEU A 20 -4.85 -5.67 -6.78
N VAL A 21 -4.20 -6.83 -6.72
CA VAL A 21 -4.83 -8.12 -7.00
C VAL A 21 -5.97 -8.38 -6.02
N LEU A 22 -5.72 -8.27 -4.71
CA LEU A 22 -6.76 -8.56 -3.73
C LEU A 22 -7.92 -7.56 -3.79
N ALA A 23 -7.66 -6.26 -3.92
CA ALA A 23 -8.71 -5.25 -4.01
C ALA A 23 -9.57 -5.42 -5.27
N SER A 24 -8.93 -5.74 -6.40
CA SER A 24 -9.61 -5.99 -7.68
C SER A 24 -10.43 -7.28 -7.70
N ILE A 25 -10.20 -8.20 -6.76
CA ILE A 25 -11.02 -9.42 -6.60
C ILE A 25 -12.11 -9.18 -5.56
N ALA A 26 -11.75 -8.68 -4.37
CA ALA A 26 -12.66 -8.56 -3.24
C ALA A 26 -13.80 -7.59 -3.48
N ALA A 27 -13.53 -6.40 -4.05
CA ALA A 27 -14.57 -5.40 -4.23
C ALA A 27 -15.63 -5.81 -5.27
N PRO A 28 -15.26 -6.40 -6.44
CA PRO A 28 -16.25 -6.99 -7.34
C PRO A 28 -17.04 -8.14 -6.71
N VAL A 29 -16.38 -9.04 -5.94
CA VAL A 29 -17.08 -10.10 -5.21
C VAL A 29 -18.13 -9.52 -4.27
N VAL A 30 -17.78 -8.52 -3.46
CA VAL A 30 -18.73 -7.87 -2.55
C VAL A 30 -19.84 -7.13 -3.30
N SER A 31 -19.57 -6.59 -4.48
CA SER A 31 -20.59 -5.92 -5.30
C SER A 31 -21.71 -6.85 -5.79
N HIS A 32 -21.50 -8.17 -5.78
CA HIS A 32 -22.57 -9.14 -6.04
C HIS A 32 -23.56 -9.27 -4.87
N PHE A 33 -23.17 -8.84 -3.67
CA PHE A 33 -23.98 -8.94 -2.46
C PHE A 33 -24.52 -7.59 -1.96
N THR A 34 -23.97 -6.47 -2.45
CA THR A 34 -24.43 -5.13 -2.07
C THR A 34 -24.22 -4.12 -3.19
N VAL A 35 -25.13 -3.15 -3.27
CA VAL A 35 -25.01 -1.97 -4.14
C VAL A 35 -24.47 -0.74 -3.39
N ASN A 36 -24.22 -0.86 -2.09
CA ASN A 36 -23.77 0.25 -1.27
C ASN A 36 -22.30 0.57 -1.60
N SER A 37 -22.07 1.72 -2.25
CA SER A 37 -20.75 2.19 -2.65
C SER A 37 -19.77 2.35 -1.48
N ALA A 38 -20.27 2.69 -0.28
CA ALA A 38 -19.43 2.81 0.91
C ALA A 38 -18.90 1.45 1.37
N VAL A 39 -19.73 0.40 1.32
CA VAL A 39 -19.34 -0.97 1.71
C VAL A 39 -18.34 -1.54 0.70
N ILE A 40 -18.57 -1.32 -0.60
CA ILE A 40 -17.65 -1.77 -1.65
C ILE A 40 -16.29 -1.06 -1.51
N SER A 41 -16.30 0.25 -1.26
CA SER A 41 -15.06 1.03 -1.10
C SER A 41 -14.30 0.68 0.18
N ALA A 42 -14.99 0.47 1.30
CA ALA A 42 -14.37 -0.03 2.53
C ALA A 42 -13.76 -1.42 2.35
N THR A 43 -14.44 -2.30 1.60
CA THR A 43 -13.91 -3.62 1.23
C THR A 43 -12.63 -3.48 0.41
N ALA A 44 -12.59 -2.58 -0.57
CA ALA A 44 -11.41 -2.35 -1.38
C ALA A 44 -10.21 -1.92 -0.52
N VAL A 45 -10.42 -1.04 0.47
CA VAL A 45 -9.40 -0.64 1.44
C VAL A 45 -8.93 -1.84 2.28
N ALA A 46 -9.86 -2.61 2.86
CA ALA A 46 -9.50 -3.77 3.68
C ALA A 46 -8.70 -4.81 2.89
N ALA A 47 -9.12 -5.11 1.66
CA ALA A 47 -8.43 -6.03 0.77
C ALA A 47 -7.05 -5.52 0.34
N THR A 48 -6.92 -4.21 0.14
CA THR A 48 -5.64 -3.54 -0.13
C THR A 48 -4.67 -3.72 1.04
N LEU A 49 -5.12 -3.47 2.28
CA LEU A 49 -4.29 -3.64 3.48
C LEU A 49 -3.82 -5.08 3.65
N VAL A 50 -4.73 -6.05 3.50
CA VAL A 50 -4.41 -7.47 3.63
C VAL A 50 -3.46 -7.91 2.49
N GLY A 51 -3.79 -7.58 1.24
CA GLY A 51 -3.01 -8.00 0.09
C GLY A 51 -1.62 -7.37 0.05
N GLY A 52 -1.55 -6.08 0.39
CA GLY A 52 -0.30 -5.32 0.51
C GLY A 52 0.58 -5.85 1.62
N GLY A 53 0.02 -6.00 2.83
CA GLY A 53 0.75 -6.51 3.99
C GLY A 53 1.30 -7.93 3.76
N LEU A 54 0.48 -8.85 3.26
CA LEU A 54 0.90 -10.23 2.98
C LEU A 54 1.97 -10.29 1.89
N SER A 55 1.81 -9.55 0.80
CA SER A 55 2.73 -9.59 -0.34
C SER A 55 4.07 -8.92 -0.03
N TRP A 56 4.04 -7.80 0.70
CA TRP A 56 5.24 -7.17 1.23
C TRP A 56 5.99 -8.10 2.19
N LEU A 57 5.29 -8.72 3.15
CA LEU A 57 5.91 -9.63 4.10
C LEU A 57 6.52 -10.85 3.38
N ALA A 58 5.82 -11.40 2.39
CA ALA A 58 6.32 -12.50 1.58
C ALA A 58 7.58 -12.10 0.80
N ALA A 59 7.59 -10.91 0.17
CA ALA A 59 8.76 -10.38 -0.53
C ALA A 59 9.96 -10.23 0.42
N ARG A 60 9.73 -9.70 1.62
CA ARG A 60 10.79 -9.50 2.62
C ARG A 60 11.36 -10.81 3.15
N ILE A 61 10.51 -11.80 3.44
CA ILE A 61 10.94 -13.15 3.83
C ILE A 61 11.77 -13.79 2.71
N TYR A 62 11.31 -13.66 1.47
CA TYR A 62 12.01 -14.21 0.31
C TYR A 62 13.41 -13.59 0.13
N ASP A 63 13.53 -12.27 0.18
CA ASP A 63 14.80 -11.58 0.03
C ASP A 63 15.77 -11.91 1.17
N ARG A 64 15.28 -11.98 2.42
CA ARG A 64 16.08 -12.39 3.60
C ARG A 64 16.57 -13.84 3.50
N LYS A 65 15.72 -14.74 3.03
CA LYS A 65 16.08 -16.16 2.82
C LYS A 65 17.14 -16.29 1.73
N LYS A 66 17.01 -15.54 0.64
CA LYS A 66 17.97 -15.52 -0.47
C LYS A 66 19.35 -14.99 -0.04
N GLN A 67 19.38 -14.01 0.86
CA GLN A 67 20.61 -13.41 1.37
C GLN A 67 21.26 -14.21 2.52
N LYS A 68 20.69 -15.35 2.94
CA LYS A 68 21.12 -16.16 4.10
C LYS A 68 21.16 -15.41 5.44
N THR A 69 20.57 -14.22 5.52
CA THR A 69 20.50 -13.39 6.74
C THR A 69 19.12 -13.51 7.41
N PHE A 70 18.54 -14.70 7.38
CA PHE A 70 17.22 -14.94 7.96
C PHE A 70 17.30 -14.92 9.49
N ASN A 71 16.80 -13.86 10.09
CA ASN A 71 16.65 -13.73 11.54
C ASN A 71 15.26 -13.15 11.83
N ALA A 72 14.41 -13.92 12.51
CA ALA A 72 13.04 -13.54 12.85
C ALA A 72 12.99 -12.30 13.76
N GLN A 73 13.93 -12.16 14.70
CA GLN A 73 14.01 -10.98 15.58
C GLN A 73 14.36 -9.71 14.79
N ALA A 74 15.20 -9.82 13.77
CA ALA A 74 15.51 -8.69 12.90
C ALA A 74 14.28 -8.27 12.06
N ILE A 75 13.47 -9.23 11.60
CA ILE A 75 12.22 -8.95 10.87
C ILE A 75 11.20 -8.24 11.78
N VAL A 76 11.01 -8.72 13.02
CA VAL A 76 10.10 -8.09 13.99
C VAL A 76 10.56 -6.69 14.36
N SER A 77 11.86 -6.49 14.56
CA SER A 77 12.42 -5.16 14.85
C SER A 77 12.24 -4.20 13.67
N ASP A 78 12.42 -4.68 12.44
CA ASP A 78 12.18 -3.87 11.24
C ASP A 78 10.70 -3.51 11.07
N ILE A 79 9.79 -4.45 11.32
CA ILE A 79 8.35 -4.19 11.36
C ILE A 79 8.06 -3.13 12.43
N GLY A 80 8.63 -3.25 13.64
CA GLY A 80 8.41 -2.28 14.73
C GLY A 80 8.87 -0.86 14.40
N TYR A 81 9.94 -0.70 13.62
CA TYR A 81 10.45 0.61 13.22
C TYR A 81 9.75 1.19 11.98
N PHE A 82 9.32 0.32 11.06
CA PHE A 82 8.75 0.72 9.78
C PHE A 82 7.23 0.93 9.83
N SER A 83 6.53 0.10 10.60
CA SER A 83 5.07 0.11 10.69
C SER A 83 4.49 1.45 11.14
N PRO A 84 5.05 2.20 12.11
CA PRO A 84 4.43 3.44 12.55
C PRO A 84 4.33 4.48 11.44
N GLY A 85 5.40 4.69 10.66
CA GLY A 85 5.42 5.65 9.55
C GLY A 85 4.54 5.19 8.37
N ALA A 86 4.59 3.90 8.04
CA ALA A 86 3.74 3.32 6.99
C ALA A 86 2.26 3.36 7.38
N VAL A 87 1.91 3.14 8.65
CA VAL A 87 0.55 3.23 9.17
C VAL A 87 0.05 4.68 9.15
N ILE A 88 0.88 5.64 9.55
CA ILE A 88 0.49 7.07 9.49
C ILE A 88 0.24 7.52 8.05
N LEU A 89 1.13 7.17 7.11
CA LEU A 89 0.95 7.51 5.70
C LEU A 89 -0.19 6.70 5.06
N GLY A 90 -0.37 5.44 5.47
CA GLY A 90 -1.45 4.56 5.05
C GLY A 90 -2.81 5.14 5.43
N LEU A 91 -3.04 5.32 6.72
CA LEU A 91 -4.31 5.83 7.26
C LEU A 91 -4.55 7.30 6.91
N GLY A 92 -3.49 8.11 6.77
CA GLY A 92 -3.61 9.55 6.54
C GLY A 92 -3.77 9.94 5.06
N VAL A 93 -3.23 9.15 4.14
CA VAL A 93 -3.18 9.52 2.71
C VAL A 93 -3.71 8.40 1.82
N TYR A 94 -3.14 7.20 1.96
CA TYR A 94 -3.37 6.11 1.01
C TYR A 94 -4.79 5.52 1.11
N ASP A 95 -5.20 5.07 2.30
CA ASP A 95 -6.51 4.44 2.53
C ASP A 95 -7.68 5.42 2.29
N PRO A 96 -7.62 6.69 2.76
CA PRO A 96 -8.66 7.67 2.42
C PRO A 96 -8.74 7.95 0.93
N ALA A 97 -7.60 8.01 0.21
CA ALA A 97 -7.60 8.24 -1.23
C ALA A 97 -8.28 7.09 -1.99
N ILE A 98 -7.99 5.85 -1.62
CA ILE A 98 -8.67 4.66 -2.19
C ILE A 98 -10.16 4.75 -1.91
N TYR A 99 -10.55 4.95 -0.65
CA TYR A 99 -11.94 4.97 -0.23
C TYR A 99 -12.74 6.05 -0.97
N LEU A 100 -12.29 7.31 -0.88
CA LEU A 100 -13.02 8.46 -1.41
C LEU A 100 -13.12 8.41 -2.93
N LEU A 101 -12.03 8.04 -3.61
CA LEU A 101 -12.03 8.01 -5.07
C LEU A 101 -12.84 6.84 -5.61
N THR A 102 -12.72 5.65 -5.00
CA THR A 102 -13.54 4.48 -5.37
C THR A 102 -15.02 4.79 -5.14
N GLN A 103 -15.37 5.35 -3.99
CA GLN A 103 -16.76 5.70 -3.67
C GLN A 103 -17.30 6.76 -4.65
N HIS A 104 -16.50 7.79 -4.95
CA HIS A 104 -16.89 8.84 -5.90
C HIS A 104 -17.18 8.29 -7.29
N LEU A 105 -16.34 7.39 -7.79
CA LEU A 105 -16.53 6.75 -9.11
C LEU A 105 -17.74 5.82 -9.13
N LEU A 106 -17.94 5.04 -8.06
CA LEU A 106 -19.11 4.17 -7.91
C LEU A 106 -20.41 4.96 -7.89
N MET A 107 -20.45 6.09 -7.18
CA MET A 107 -21.63 6.98 -7.15
C MET A 107 -21.96 7.58 -8.53
N ARG A 108 -20.99 7.66 -9.44
CA ARG A 108 -21.18 8.09 -10.84
C ARG A 108 -21.49 6.93 -11.80
N GLY A 109 -21.72 5.72 -11.29
CA GLY A 109 -22.06 4.55 -12.10
C GLY A 109 -20.87 3.90 -12.82
N VAL A 110 -19.63 4.22 -12.42
CA VAL A 110 -18.45 3.54 -12.96
C VAL A 110 -18.43 2.08 -12.48
N ARG A 111 -18.02 1.15 -13.35
CA ARG A 111 -17.88 -0.27 -13.02
C ARG A 111 -16.91 -0.47 -11.84
N VAL A 112 -17.27 -1.35 -10.92
CA VAL A 112 -16.54 -1.58 -9.66
C VAL A 112 -15.05 -1.84 -9.86
N GLY A 113 -14.69 -2.78 -10.75
CA GLY A 113 -13.28 -3.08 -11.03
C GLY A 113 -12.50 -1.87 -11.56
N VAL A 114 -13.12 -1.06 -12.43
CA VAL A 114 -12.50 0.16 -12.96
C VAL A 114 -12.35 1.22 -11.87
N ALA A 115 -13.37 1.40 -11.03
CA ALA A 115 -13.33 2.33 -9.90
C ALA A 115 -12.20 2.01 -8.92
N VAL A 116 -12.02 0.73 -8.59
CA VAL A 116 -10.96 0.26 -7.68
C VAL A 116 -9.57 0.43 -8.29
N ILE A 117 -9.37 0.04 -9.56
CA ILE A 117 -8.08 0.19 -10.24
C ILE A 117 -7.67 1.67 -10.29
N ILE A 118 -8.59 2.57 -10.65
CA ILE A 118 -8.32 4.01 -10.68
C ILE A 118 -8.04 4.53 -9.26
N GLY A 119 -8.88 4.14 -8.29
CA GLY A 119 -8.71 4.45 -6.87
C GLY A 119 -7.31 4.14 -6.37
N GLN A 120 -6.85 2.93 -6.67
CA GLN A 120 -5.57 2.41 -6.23
C GLN A 120 -4.39 3.04 -6.97
N ALA A 121 -4.49 3.25 -8.29
CA ALA A 121 -3.45 3.93 -9.06
C ALA A 121 -3.22 5.37 -8.56
N VAL A 122 -4.30 6.11 -8.29
CA VAL A 122 -4.20 7.49 -7.77
C VAL A 122 -3.69 7.50 -6.33
N ALA A 123 -4.20 6.61 -5.47
CA ALA A 123 -3.72 6.51 -4.10
C ALA A 123 -2.22 6.18 -4.05
N PHE A 124 -1.76 5.26 -4.88
CA PHE A 124 -0.34 4.93 -4.97
C PHE A 124 0.50 6.10 -5.48
N ALA A 125 0.03 6.84 -6.49
CA ALA A 125 0.70 8.05 -6.95
C ALA A 125 0.80 9.12 -5.85
N LEU A 126 -0.27 9.33 -5.07
CA LEU A 126 -0.29 10.24 -3.92
C LEU A 126 0.65 9.78 -2.81
N PHE A 127 0.70 8.48 -2.54
CA PHE A 127 1.63 7.89 -1.57
C PHE A 127 3.10 8.11 -1.99
N LEU A 128 3.43 7.88 -3.26
CA LEU A 128 4.76 8.16 -3.80
C LEU A 128 5.12 9.65 -3.70
N LEU A 129 4.17 10.55 -3.99
CA LEU A 129 4.37 11.99 -3.84
C LEU A 129 4.61 12.37 -2.37
N ALA A 130 3.80 11.87 -1.45
CA ALA A 130 3.95 12.11 -0.01
C ALA A 130 5.30 11.60 0.51
N LEU A 131 5.72 10.42 0.06
CA LEU A 131 7.00 9.81 0.43
C LEU A 131 8.19 10.61 -0.11
N ASN A 132 8.10 11.10 -1.36
CA ASN A 132 9.13 11.96 -1.94
C ASN A 132 9.17 13.34 -1.26
N ALA A 133 8.02 13.93 -0.93
CA ALA A 133 7.95 15.18 -0.18
C ALA A 133 8.56 15.03 1.23
N TYR A 134 8.29 13.91 1.91
CA TYR A 134 8.90 13.58 3.19
C TYR A 134 10.43 13.45 3.08
N ARG A 135 10.93 12.76 2.05
CA ARG A 135 12.38 12.69 1.76
C ARG A 135 12.99 14.07 1.53
N PHE A 136 12.32 14.93 0.75
CA PHE A 136 12.79 16.29 0.50
C PHE A 136 12.84 17.15 1.78
N LEU A 137 11.80 17.07 2.62
CA LEU A 137 11.78 17.76 3.91
C LEU A 137 12.89 17.29 4.86
N LEU A 138 13.14 15.98 4.92
CA LEU A 138 14.24 15.43 5.71
C LEU A 138 15.62 15.89 5.24
N LEU A 139 15.83 15.95 3.92
CA LEU A 139 17.06 16.48 3.32
C LEU A 139 17.29 17.94 3.75
N LYS A 140 16.23 18.76 3.68
CA LYS A 140 16.31 20.19 3.98
C LYS A 140 16.51 20.48 5.48
N VAL A 141 15.96 19.63 6.36
CA VAL A 141 16.00 19.86 7.82
C VAL A 141 17.19 19.16 8.50
N ARG A 142 17.64 17.99 8.01
CA ARG A 142 18.68 17.19 8.67
C ARG A 142 19.95 16.93 7.85
N GLY A 143 20.02 17.37 6.59
CA GLY A 143 21.22 17.21 5.74
C GLY A 143 21.65 15.74 5.53
N LYS A 144 20.76 14.77 5.76
CA LYS A 144 21.04 13.34 5.58
C LYS A 144 20.27 12.80 4.38
N GLU A 145 21.01 12.35 3.38
CA GLU A 145 20.50 11.58 2.25
C GLU A 145 20.14 10.15 2.70
N LEU A 146 18.96 9.69 2.28
CA LEU A 146 18.44 8.32 2.45
C LEU A 146 18.30 7.64 1.09
#